data_AF-A0A8T1GY69-F1
#
_entry.id   AF-A0A8T1GY69-F1
#
_cell.length_a   1.000
_cell.length_b   1.000
_cell.length_c   1.000
_cell.angle_alpha   90.00
_cell.angle_beta   90.00
_cell.angle_gamma   90.00
#
_symmetry.space_group_name_H-M   'P 1'
#
loop_
_entity.id
_entity.type
_entity.pdbx_description
1 polymer ?
#
loop_
_entity_poly.entity_id
_entity_poly.type
_entity_poly.pdbx_seq_one_letter_code
_entity_poly.pdbx_strand_id
1 'polypeptide(L)'
;NLARFKKISPQNPEEEEANEAFENFEPEDKAKWDFDAITDKVFASQRSRRVVWDALKEGEFTSWDFDPVDDGRKKYIRSYMDLDDLERRARFPFVDANGYESKAVSTTRS
;
A
#
# COMPACT_ATOMS: atom_id res chain seq x y z
N ASN A 1 -26.87 -9.73 -3.26
CA ASN A 1 -28.15 -10.11 -3.91
C ASN A 1 -28.36 -9.28 -5.17
N LEU A 2 -27.70 -9.68 -6.27
CA LEU A 2 -27.92 -9.15 -7.61
C LEU A 2 -29.28 -9.56 -8.20
N ALA A 3 -29.96 -10.53 -7.59
CA ALA A 3 -31.30 -10.98 -7.95
C ALA A 3 -32.39 -9.88 -7.94
N ARG A 4 -32.11 -8.71 -7.36
CA ARG A 4 -33.02 -7.54 -7.38
C ARG A 4 -32.96 -6.73 -8.68
N PHE A 5 -31.93 -6.92 -9.51
CA PHE A 5 -31.77 -6.17 -10.74
C PHE A 5 -32.44 -6.92 -11.89
N LYS A 6 -33.43 -6.28 -12.51
CA LYS A 6 -34.11 -6.81 -13.69
C LYS A 6 -33.17 -6.66 -14.89
N LYS A 7 -32.94 -7.74 -15.65
CA LYS A 7 -32.32 -7.62 -16.97
C LYS A 7 -33.29 -6.87 -17.88
N ILE A 8 -32.87 -5.69 -18.34
CA ILE A 8 -33.61 -4.84 -19.27
C ILE A 8 -32.92 -4.99 -20.62
N SER A 9 -33.71 -5.22 -21.66
CA SER A 9 -33.18 -5.23 -23.03
C SER A 9 -32.74 -3.83 -23.43
N PRO A 10 -31.61 -3.67 -24.14
CA PRO A 10 -31.16 -2.37 -24.60
C PRO A 10 -32.25 -1.67 -25.44
N GLN A 11 -32.40 -0.36 -25.26
CA GLN A 11 -33.47 0.45 -25.87
C GLN A 11 -32.95 1.40 -26.95
N ASN A 12 -31.63 1.61 -27.02
CA ASN A 12 -30.98 2.47 -28.00
C ASN A 12 -29.69 1.79 -28.54
N PRO A 13 -29.14 2.28 -29.68
CA PRO A 13 -27.96 1.66 -30.29
C PRO A 13 -26.70 1.66 -29.41
N GLU A 14 -26.54 2.66 -28.54
CA GLU A 14 -25.39 2.74 -27.63
C GLU A 14 -25.46 1.67 -26.53
N GLU A 15 -26.67 1.38 -26.03
CA GLU A 15 -26.92 0.29 -25.07
C GLU A 15 -26.75 -1.10 -25.71
N GLU A 16 -27.07 -1.24 -27.01
CA GLU A 16 -26.84 -2.47 -27.76
C GLU A 16 -25.33 -2.76 -27.88
N GLU A 17 -24.52 -1.76 -28.27
CA GLU A 17 -23.07 -1.88 -28.34
C GLU A 17 -22.46 -2.22 -26.96
N ALA A 18 -22.94 -1.57 -25.90
CA ALA A 18 -22.47 -1.86 -24.54
C ALA A 18 -22.82 -3.29 -24.08
N ASN A 19 -24.00 -3.80 -24.45
CA ASN A 19 -24.39 -5.18 -24.14
C ASN A 19 -23.55 -6.19 -24.90
N GLU A 20 -23.24 -5.93 -26.18
CA GLU A 20 -22.36 -6.78 -26.99
C GLU A 20 -20.94 -6.83 -26.39
N ALA A 21 -20.39 -5.67 -26.00
CA ALA A 21 -19.12 -5.62 -25.29
C ALA A 21 -19.15 -6.45 -23.99
N PHE A 22 -20.21 -6.32 -23.20
CA PHE A 22 -20.37 -7.10 -21.96
C PHE A 22 -20.41 -8.61 -22.21
N GLU A 23 -21.15 -9.05 -23.22
CA GLU A 23 -21.24 -10.47 -23.60
C GLU A 23 -19.89 -11.04 -24.05
N ASN A 24 -19.04 -10.22 -24.67
CA ASN A 24 -17.68 -10.61 -25.05
C ASN A 24 -16.73 -10.72 -23.83
N PHE A 25 -16.91 -9.89 -22.79
CA PHE A 25 -16.08 -9.93 -21.58
C PHE A 25 -16.49 -11.04 -20.59
N GLU A 26 -17.78 -11.35 -20.48
CA GLU A 26 -18.29 -12.35 -19.54
C GLU A 26 -17.56 -13.73 -19.59
N PRO A 27 -17.24 -14.32 -20.77
CA PRO A 27 -16.51 -15.57 -20.82
C PRO A 27 -15.06 -15.44 -20.37
N GLU A 28 -14.38 -14.32 -20.68
CA GLU A 28 -13.03 -14.09 -20.19
C GLU A 28 -12.98 -13.99 -18.67
N ASP A 29 -13.96 -13.30 -18.07
CA ASP A 29 -14.07 -13.14 -16.63
C ASP A 29 -14.32 -14.49 -15.95
N LYS A 30 -15.27 -15.29 -16.47
CA LYS A 30 -15.56 -16.64 -15.96
C LYS A 30 -14.39 -17.61 -16.12
N ALA A 31 -13.53 -17.41 -17.12
CA ALA A 31 -12.32 -18.21 -17.31
C ALA A 31 -11.21 -17.83 -16.32
N LYS A 32 -11.10 -16.54 -15.96
CA LYS A 32 -10.08 -16.02 -15.04
C LYS A 32 -10.47 -16.21 -13.57
N TRP A 33 -11.76 -16.12 -13.26
CA TRP A 33 -12.25 -16.02 -11.88
C TRP A 33 -13.42 -16.94 -11.61
N ASP A 34 -13.32 -17.68 -10.50
CA ASP A 34 -14.45 -18.39 -9.89
C ASP A 34 -15.09 -17.47 -8.84
N PHE A 35 -16.16 -16.79 -9.23
CA PHE A 35 -16.85 -15.81 -8.37
C PHE A 35 -17.50 -16.43 -7.14
N ASP A 36 -17.98 -17.67 -7.23
CA ASP A 36 -18.60 -18.36 -6.10
C ASP A 36 -17.53 -18.73 -5.08
N ALA A 37 -16.41 -19.31 -5.52
CA ALA A 37 -15.30 -19.63 -4.63
C ALA A 37 -14.67 -18.38 -4.00
N ILE A 38 -14.58 -17.27 -4.73
CA ILE A 38 -14.11 -15.98 -4.18
C ILE A 38 -15.07 -15.48 -3.12
N THR A 39 -16.37 -15.53 -3.38
CA THR A 39 -17.41 -15.08 -2.46
C THR A 39 -17.35 -15.87 -1.15
N ASP A 40 -17.22 -17.18 -1.23
CA ASP A 40 -17.08 -18.05 -0.05
C ASP A 40 -15.81 -17.74 0.75
N LYS A 41 -14.67 -17.56 0.07
CA LYS A 41 -13.40 -17.16 0.72
C LYS A 41 -13.53 -15.81 1.41
N VAL A 42 -14.18 -14.83 0.78
CA VAL A 42 -14.43 -13.52 1.38
C VAL A 42 -15.30 -13.65 2.62
N PHE A 43 -16.41 -14.40 2.56
CA PHE A 43 -17.26 -14.60 3.72
C PHE A 43 -16.57 -15.32 4.86
N ALA A 44 -15.77 -16.35 4.59
CA ALA A 44 -14.94 -17.00 5.59
C ALA A 44 -13.98 -16.01 6.24
N SER A 45 -13.26 -15.23 5.42
CA SER A 45 -12.29 -14.22 5.89
C SER A 45 -12.93 -13.13 6.75
N GLN A 46 -14.15 -12.69 6.41
CA GLN A 46 -14.89 -11.72 7.21
C GLN A 46 -15.39 -12.31 8.53
N ARG A 47 -15.89 -13.56 8.54
CA ARG A 47 -16.34 -14.25 9.76
C ARG A 47 -15.18 -14.41 10.74
N SER A 48 -14.02 -14.88 10.27
CA SER A 48 -12.83 -15.02 11.10
C SER A 48 -12.35 -13.68 11.68
N ARG A 49 -12.32 -12.61 10.87
CA ARG A 49 -11.95 -11.28 11.37
C ARG A 49 -12.90 -10.75 12.42
N ARG A 50 -14.21 -10.96 12.28
CA ARG A 50 -15.19 -10.54 13.30
C ARG A 50 -14.90 -11.19 14.65
N VAL A 51 -14.67 -12.50 14.67
CA VAL A 51 -14.34 -13.24 15.90
C VAL A 51 -13.04 -12.71 16.53
N VAL A 52 -11.97 -12.57 15.74
CA VAL A 52 -10.68 -12.06 16.25
C VAL A 52 -10.80 -10.62 16.74
N TRP A 53 -11.53 -9.77 16.01
CA TRP A 53 -11.73 -8.37 16.37
C TRP A 53 -12.50 -8.20 17.68
N ASP A 54 -13.54 -9.02 17.90
CA ASP A 54 -14.28 -9.01 19.16
C ASP A 54 -13.36 -9.42 20.33
N ALA A 55 -12.48 -10.40 20.14
CA ALA A 55 -11.50 -10.80 21.16
C ALA A 55 -10.41 -9.72 21.42
N LEU A 56 -9.92 -9.03 20.38
CA LEU A 56 -8.89 -7.99 20.50
C LEU A 56 -9.36 -6.73 21.23
N LYS A 57 -10.67 -6.54 21.41
CA LYS A 57 -11.25 -5.43 22.17
C LYS A 57 -11.32 -5.69 23.67
N GLU A 58 -11.17 -6.94 24.10
CA GLU A 58 -11.16 -7.31 25.51
C GLU A 58 -9.76 -7.07 26.10
N GLY A 59 -9.68 -6.38 27.24
CA GLY A 59 -8.41 -6.13 27.93
C GLY A 59 -7.63 -4.91 27.40
N GLU A 60 -6.30 -5.00 27.39
CA GLU A 60 -5.43 -3.91 26.95
C GLU A 60 -5.30 -3.89 25.42
N PHE A 61 -5.68 -2.76 24.81
CA PHE A 61 -5.60 -2.57 23.38
C PHE A 61 -4.16 -2.38 22.92
N THR A 62 -3.69 -3.25 22.03
CA THR A 62 -2.38 -3.12 21.38
C THR A 62 -2.56 -2.62 19.94
N SER A 63 -2.05 -1.42 19.63
CA SER A 63 -2.13 -0.86 18.27
C SER A 63 -1.23 -1.64 17.30
N TRP A 64 -1.65 -1.70 16.03
CA TRP A 64 -0.85 -2.22 14.92
C TRP A 64 -0.23 -1.10 14.07
N ASP A 65 -0.41 0.14 14.49
CA ASP A 65 0.20 1.28 13.83
C ASP A 65 1.72 1.15 13.86
N PHE A 66 2.34 1.36 12.70
CA PHE A 66 3.78 1.41 12.62
C PHE A 66 4.29 2.67 13.33
N ASP A 67 5.05 2.48 14.41
CA ASP A 67 5.73 3.55 15.12
C ASP A 67 7.22 3.58 14.73
N PRO A 68 7.65 4.45 13.80
CA PRO A 68 9.05 4.54 13.43
C PRO A 68 9.85 5.09 14.61
N VAL A 69 10.97 4.44 14.91
CA VAL A 69 11.93 4.96 15.88
C VAL A 69 12.54 6.25 15.32
N ASP A 70 12.01 7.38 15.77
CA ASP A 70 12.48 8.72 15.42
C ASP A 70 13.06 9.42 16.65
N ASP A 71 14.34 9.15 16.93
CA ASP A 71 15.06 9.88 17.97
C ASP A 71 15.49 11.25 17.44
N GLY A 72 14.61 12.23 17.62
CA GLY A 72 14.88 13.64 17.31
C GLY A 72 16.17 14.16 17.96
N ARG A 73 16.66 13.58 19.07
CA ARG A 73 17.91 14.02 19.72
C ARG A 73 19.15 13.69 18.89
N LYS A 74 19.05 12.76 17.94
CA LYS A 74 20.13 12.35 17.03
C LYS A 74 20.03 12.98 15.63
N LYS A 75 19.01 13.80 15.38
CA LYS A 75 18.80 14.47 14.09
C LYS A 75 19.50 15.83 14.04
N TYR A 76 19.96 16.23 12.85
CA TYR A 76 20.53 17.56 12.58
C TYR A 76 21.70 17.95 13.51
N ILE A 77 22.02 19.25 13.57
CA ILE A 77 23.13 19.78 14.38
C ILE A 77 22.84 19.58 15.86
N ARG A 78 23.81 18.99 16.58
CA ARG A 78 23.76 18.77 18.02
C ARG A 78 25.12 19.09 18.61
N SER A 79 25.14 19.63 19.84
CA SER A 79 26.37 20.12 20.48
C SER A 79 27.47 19.07 20.68
N TYR A 80 27.14 17.78 20.63
CA TYR A 80 28.09 16.67 20.78
C TYR A 80 28.60 16.12 19.44
N MET A 81 28.16 16.66 18.29
CA MET A 81 28.58 16.21 16.96
C MET A 81 29.57 17.20 16.35
N ASP A 82 30.56 16.70 15.62
CA ASP A 82 31.41 17.52 14.76
C ASP A 82 30.57 18.10 13.61
N LEU A 83 30.59 19.43 13.48
CA LEU A 83 29.78 20.17 12.53
C LEU A 83 30.24 19.92 11.09
N ASP A 84 31.55 19.90 10.84
CA ASP A 84 32.11 19.77 9.50
C ASP A 84 31.78 18.39 8.91
N ASP A 85 31.89 17.34 9.73
CA ASP A 85 31.56 15.97 9.33
C ASP A 85 30.05 15.76 9.15
N LEU A 86 29.22 16.43 9.96
CA LEU A 86 27.76 16.38 9.80
C LEU A 86 27.32 17.04 8.50
N GLU A 87 27.81 18.24 8.21
CA GLU A 87 27.46 18.98 7.00
C GLU A 87 27.91 18.23 5.73
N ARG A 88 29.11 17.62 5.75
CA ARG A 88 29.59 16.78 4.64
C ARG A 88 28.73 15.54 4.42
N ARG A 89 28.31 14.85 5.49
CA ARG A 89 27.43 13.66 5.40
C ARG A 89 26.00 14.00 4.96
N ALA A 90 25.50 15.17 5.34
CA ALA A 90 24.13 15.60 5.02
C ALA A 90 24.00 16.21 3.61
N ARG A 91 25.12 16.60 2.99
CA ARG A 91 25.16 17.23 1.66
C ARG A 91 25.12 16.20 0.54
N PHE A 92 24.32 16.48 -0.48
CA PHE A 92 24.29 15.76 -1.75
C PHE A 92 24.36 16.75 -2.93
N PRO A 93 25.25 16.57 -3.93
CA PRO A 93 26.25 15.50 -4.05
C PRO A 93 27.34 15.62 -2.98
N PHE A 94 27.99 14.49 -2.66
CA PHE A 94 29.06 14.43 -1.66
C PHE A 94 30.26 15.26 -2.10
N VAL A 95 30.87 16.01 -1.18
CA VAL A 95 32.04 16.85 -1.44
C VAL A 95 33.22 16.46 -0.55
N ASP A 96 34.43 16.73 -1.04
CA ASP A 96 35.67 16.56 -0.28
C ASP A 96 35.90 17.70 0.72
N ALA A 97 37.06 17.68 1.41
CA ALA A 97 37.41 18.69 2.39
C ALA A 97 37.56 20.11 1.83
N ASN A 98 37.74 20.24 0.52
CA ASN A 98 37.92 21.50 -0.19
C ASN A 98 36.64 21.93 -0.94
N GLY A 99 35.54 21.17 -0.81
CA GLY A 99 34.25 21.48 -1.42
C GLY A 99 34.09 21.04 -2.88
N TYR A 100 35.03 20.25 -3.42
CA TYR A 100 34.91 19.69 -4.76
C TYR A 100 34.01 18.46 -4.77
N GLU A 101 33.20 18.30 -5.83
CA GLU A 101 32.34 17.14 -5.99
C GLU A 101 33.16 15.85 -6.03
N SER A 102 32.89 14.94 -5.11
CA SER A 102 33.54 13.64 -5.04
C SER A 102 32.74 12.61 -5.85
N LYS A 103 33.40 11.92 -6.79
CA LYS A 103 32.82 10.78 -7.54
C LYS A 103 32.86 9.45 -6.78
N ALA A 104 33.44 9.44 -5.57
CA ALA A 104 33.56 8.25 -4.74
C ALA A 104 32.20 7.98 -4.05
N VAL A 105 31.43 7.09 -4.67
CA VAL A 105 30.14 6.62 -4.15
C VAL A 105 30.35 5.76 -2.90
N SER A 106 29.71 6.17 -1.81
CA SER A 106 29.18 5.35 -0.69
C SER A 106 29.86 4.00 -0.44
N THR A 107 30.77 3.93 0.52
CA THR A 107 31.01 2.69 1.27
C THR A 107 31.11 3.07 2.73
N THR A 108 29.97 3.01 3.42
CA THR A 108 29.77 2.59 4.82
C THR A 108 28.47 3.25 5.29
N ARG A 109 27.35 2.58 5.02
CA ARG A 109 26.08 2.81 5.70
C ARG A 109 25.82 1.51 6.45
N SER A 110 26.22 1.48 7.72
CA SER A 110 25.87 0.42 8.68
C SER A 110 24.75 0.91 9.57
#